data_AF-A0A6V7H1D5-F1
#
_entry.id   AF-A0A6V7H1D5-F1
#
_cell.length_a   1.000
_cell.length_b   1.000
_cell.length_c   1.000
_cell.angle_alpha   90.00
_cell.angle_beta   90.00
_cell.angle_gamma   90.00
#
_symmetry.space_group_name_H-M   'P 1'
#
loop_
_entity.id
_entity.type
_entity.pdbx_description
1 polymer ?
#
loop_
_entity_poly.entity_id
_entity_poly.type
_entity_poly.pdbx_seq_one_letter_code
_entity_poly.pdbx_strand_id
1 'polypeptide(L)'
;MISRSSGLGCQMLIYPAAFNMTTGPLHWSLLQRSRANDNQLYVAGISPARVPSASYVAWAHTQLTSPWGEILHDLETQETMVVADI
;
A
#
# COMPACT_ATOMS: atom_id res chain seq x y z
N MET A 1 -20.20 -2.10 5.67
CA MET A 1 -20.21 -2.74 4.34
C MET A 1 -18.95 -3.59 4.28
N ILE A 2 -19.07 -4.91 4.28
CA ILE A 2 -17.92 -5.84 4.31
C ILE A 2 -17.52 -6.12 2.85
N SER A 3 -16.24 -5.99 2.49
CA SER A 3 -15.80 -6.37 1.14
C SER A 3 -15.98 -7.87 0.89
N ARG A 4 -16.15 -8.24 -0.38
CA ARG A 4 -16.21 -9.66 -0.78
C ARG A 4 -15.01 -10.45 -0.24
N SER A 5 -13.81 -9.87 -0.28
CA SER A 5 -12.58 -10.52 0.21
C SER A 5 -12.68 -10.85 1.70
N SER A 6 -13.09 -9.91 2.55
CA SER A 6 -13.32 -10.17 3.98
C SER A 6 -14.37 -11.27 4.20
N GLY A 7 -15.44 -11.28 3.40
CA GLY A 7 -16.49 -12.32 3.47
C GLY A 7 -16.01 -13.73 3.08
N LEU A 8 -14.86 -13.85 2.43
CA LEU A 8 -14.21 -15.11 2.08
C LEU A 8 -13.14 -15.53 3.10
N GLY A 9 -13.02 -14.83 4.22
CA GLY A 9 -12.01 -15.11 5.25
C GLY A 9 -10.61 -14.59 4.93
N CYS A 10 -10.46 -13.66 3.96
CA CYS A 10 -9.19 -12.97 3.77
C CYS A 10 -8.79 -12.24 5.06
N GLN A 11 -7.48 -12.24 5.36
CA GLN A 11 -6.88 -11.49 6.47
C GLN A 11 -5.97 -10.36 5.97
N MET A 12 -5.63 -10.38 4.68
CA MET A 12 -4.74 -9.41 4.05
C MET A 12 -5.15 -9.12 2.61
N LEU A 13 -4.90 -7.89 2.16
CA LEU A 13 -4.97 -7.47 0.77
C LEU A 13 -3.58 -7.03 0.29
N ILE A 14 -3.20 -7.44 -0.92
CA ILE A 14 -1.92 -7.10 -1.52
C ILE A 14 -2.18 -6.40 -2.85
N TYR A 15 -1.61 -5.21 -3.02
CA TYR A 15 -1.79 -4.34 -4.18
C TYR A 15 -0.45 -3.99 -4.82
N PRO A 16 0.04 -4.78 -5.80
CA PRO A 16 1.13 -4.37 -6.67
C PRO A 16 0.65 -3.22 -7.57
N ALA A 17 1.19 -2.02 -7.37
CA ALA A 17 0.76 -0.82 -8.07
C ALA A 17 1.84 0.27 -8.13
N ALA A 18 1.86 1.03 -9.21
CA ALA A 18 2.69 2.22 -9.37
C ALA A 18 1.77 3.44 -9.51
N PHE A 19 1.64 4.25 -8.46
CA PHE A 19 1.04 5.57 -8.58
C PHE A 19 2.09 6.56 -9.11
N ASN A 20 1.68 7.68 -9.68
CA ASN A 20 2.63 8.70 -10.15
C ASN A 20 2.77 9.84 -9.13
N MET A 21 3.62 10.81 -9.45
CA MET A 21 3.88 11.98 -8.62
C MET A 21 2.66 12.90 -8.38
N THR A 22 1.56 12.72 -9.11
CA THR A 22 0.32 13.47 -8.90
C THR A 22 -0.65 12.68 -8.02
N THR A 23 -0.93 11.42 -8.35
CA THR A 23 -1.92 10.60 -7.62
C THR A 23 -1.36 10.01 -6.33
N GLY A 24 -0.06 9.76 -6.28
CA GLY A 24 0.64 9.17 -5.13
C GLY A 24 0.46 9.97 -3.84
N PRO A 25 0.92 11.23 -3.79
CA PRO A 25 0.82 12.07 -2.59
C PRO A 25 -0.62 12.24 -2.08
N LEU A 26 -1.60 12.23 -2.99
CA LEU A 26 -3.00 12.49 -2.65
C LEU A 26 -3.73 11.23 -2.16
N HIS A 27 -3.46 10.08 -2.76
CA HIS A 27 -4.35 8.93 -2.63
C HIS A 27 -3.66 7.66 -2.15
N TRP A 28 -2.34 7.52 -2.31
CA TRP A 28 -1.66 6.23 -2.08
C TRP A 28 -1.86 5.72 -0.64
N SER A 29 -1.45 6.51 0.35
CA SER A 29 -1.59 6.13 1.76
C SER A 29 -3.07 6.15 2.20
N LEU A 30 -3.84 7.15 1.75
CA LEU A 30 -5.26 7.29 2.06
C LEU A 30 -6.06 6.04 1.67
N LEU A 31 -5.91 5.56 0.44
CA LEU A 31 -6.64 4.41 -0.07
C LEU A 31 -6.28 3.14 0.70
N GLN A 32 -4.98 2.90 0.94
CA GLN A 32 -4.53 1.72 1.68
C GLN A 32 -5.08 1.70 3.12
N ARG A 33 -5.01 2.84 3.82
CA ARG A 33 -5.54 2.97 5.19
C ARG A 33 -7.04 2.83 5.25
N SER A 34 -7.77 3.40 4.30
CA SER A 34 -9.22 3.17 4.18
C SER A 34 -9.52 1.69 3.95
N ARG A 35 -8.86 1.01 3.00
CA ARG A 35 -9.12 -0.41 2.75
C ARG A 35 -8.80 -1.28 3.96
N ALA A 36 -7.73 -0.96 4.70
CA ALA A 36 -7.35 -1.71 5.89
C ALA A 36 -8.40 -1.56 6.99
N ASN A 37 -8.75 -0.32 7.33
CA ASN A 37 -9.71 -0.01 8.39
C ASN A 37 -11.13 -0.49 8.06
N ASP A 38 -11.64 -0.22 6.86
CA ASP A 38 -13.02 -0.54 6.47
C ASP A 38 -13.29 -2.05 6.43
N ASN A 39 -12.25 -2.83 6.15
CA ASN A 39 -12.35 -4.28 5.99
C ASN A 39 -11.79 -5.08 7.17
N GLN A 40 -11.14 -4.42 8.12
CA GLN A 40 -10.39 -5.04 9.21
C GLN A 40 -9.34 -6.04 8.69
N LEU A 41 -8.55 -5.62 7.70
CA LEU A 41 -7.52 -6.44 7.05
C LEU A 41 -6.16 -5.73 7.08
N TYR A 42 -5.08 -6.50 7.07
CA TYR A 42 -3.79 -5.95 6.69
C TYR A 42 -3.80 -5.56 5.21
N VAL A 43 -3.09 -4.49 4.84
CA VAL A 43 -2.96 -4.05 3.45
C VAL A 43 -1.51 -3.77 3.12
N ALA A 44 -0.99 -4.41 2.07
CA ALA A 44 0.32 -4.09 1.51
C ALA A 44 0.16 -3.44 0.13
N GLY A 45 0.51 -2.16 0.00
CA GLY A 45 0.73 -1.51 -1.28
C GLY A 45 2.18 -1.70 -1.70
N ILE A 46 2.44 -2.37 -2.82
CA ILE A 46 3.80 -2.69 -3.30
C ILE A 46 4.07 -1.87 -4.55
N SER A 47 5.08 -1.01 -4.49
CA SER A 47 5.43 -0.10 -5.57
C SER A 47 6.90 -0.22 -5.97
N PRO A 48 7.24 -0.02 -7.26
CA PRO A 48 8.63 0.12 -7.69
C PRO A 48 9.31 1.32 -7.02
N ALA A 49 10.64 1.25 -6.90
CA ALA A 49 11.46 2.41 -6.53
C ALA A 49 11.24 3.57 -7.51
N ARG A 50 11.44 4.80 -7.03
CA ARG A 50 11.33 6.00 -7.84
C ARG A 50 12.56 6.16 -8.71
N VAL A 51 12.36 6.15 -10.03
CA VAL A 51 13.41 6.42 -11.02
C VAL A 51 13.07 7.71 -11.78
N PRO A 52 13.71 8.85 -11.47
CA PRO A 52 13.35 10.14 -12.09
C PRO A 52 13.55 10.21 -13.60
N SER A 53 14.43 9.38 -14.16
CA SER A 53 14.70 9.29 -15.59
C SER A 53 13.74 8.38 -16.35
N ALA A 54 12.83 7.68 -15.67
CA ALA A 54 11.86 6.79 -16.30
C ALA A 54 10.75 7.59 -17.01
N SER A 55 10.16 6.99 -18.05
CA SER A 55 8.98 7.55 -18.72
C SER A 55 7.75 7.63 -17.79
N TYR A 56 7.71 6.80 -16.75
CA TYR A 56 6.73 6.85 -15.68
C TYR A 56 7.46 6.93 -14.33
N VAL A 57 7.38 8.09 -13.68
CA VAL A 57 7.99 8.29 -12.36
C VAL A 57 7.03 7.79 -11.28
N ALA A 58 7.34 6.60 -10.75
CA ALA A 58 6.57 6.00 -9.67
C ALA A 58 6.66 6.82 -8.38
N TRP A 59 5.55 6.89 -7.66
CA TRP A 59 5.47 7.45 -6.33
C TRP A 59 6.36 6.67 -5.38
N ALA A 60 6.46 5.35 -5.56
CA ALA A 60 7.07 4.39 -4.65
C ALA A 60 6.23 4.21 -3.37
N HIS A 61 6.84 4.38 -2.20
CA HIS A 61 6.20 4.25 -0.88
C HIS A 61 5.54 2.89 -0.68
N THR A 62 6.25 1.79 -0.95
CA THR A 62 5.74 0.46 -0.55
C THR A 62 5.36 0.53 0.93
N GLN A 63 4.10 0.23 1.24
CA GLN A 63 3.50 0.52 2.54
C GLN A 63 2.76 -0.70 3.07
N LEU A 64 3.03 -1.07 4.31
CA LEU A 64 2.26 -2.08 5.06
C LEU A 64 1.38 -1.36 6.08
N THR A 65 0.08 -1.65 6.08
CA THR A 65 -0.93 -1.02 6.93
C THR A 65 -1.67 -2.09 7.74
N SER A 66 -1.85 -1.84 9.04
CA SER A 66 -2.56 -2.74 9.96
C SER A 66 -4.09 -2.65 9.78
N PRO A 67 -4.86 -3.61 10.32
CA PRO A 67 -6.34 -3.54 10.33
C PRO A 67 -6.94 -2.28 10.96
N TRP A 68 -6.16 -1.50 11.72
CA TRP A 68 -6.58 -0.24 12.34
C TRP A 68 -6.22 1.00 11.51
N GLY A 69 -5.72 0.81 10.29
CA GLY A 69 -5.30 1.91 9.42
C GLY A 69 -3.99 2.58 9.85
N GLU A 70 -3.22 1.93 10.74
CA GLU A 70 -1.89 2.34 11.15
C GLU A 70 -0.86 1.90 10.10
N ILE A 71 0.06 2.79 9.72
CA ILE A 71 1.16 2.47 8.81
C ILE A 71 2.27 1.81 9.63
N LEU A 72 2.47 0.51 9.43
CA LEU A 72 3.52 -0.25 10.11
C LEU A 72 4.88 -0.03 9.43
N HIS A 73 4.88 0.06 8.10
CA HIS A 73 6.08 0.34 7.31
C HIS A 73 5.74 1.23 6.10
N ASP A 74 6.63 2.15 5.78
CA ASP A 74 6.72 2.90 4.52
C ASP A 74 8.18 2.85 4.06
N LEU A 75 8.44 2.31 2.87
CA LEU A 75 9.77 2.07 2.32
C LEU A 75 10.31 3.25 1.51
N GLU A 76 9.63 4.39 1.57
CA GLU A 76 9.98 5.62 0.86
C GLU A 76 10.22 5.36 -0.64
N THR A 77 11.31 5.89 -1.19
CA THR A 77 11.46 6.02 -2.66
C THR A 77 12.57 5.17 -3.25
N GLN A 78 13.44 4.61 -2.42
CA GLN A 78 14.62 3.86 -2.86
C GLN A 78 14.28 2.39 -3.11
N GLU A 79 15.14 1.71 -3.87
CA GLU A 79 15.05 0.26 -4.02
C GLU A 79 15.42 -0.40 -2.70
N THR A 80 14.44 -1.09 -2.09
CA THR A 80 14.60 -1.72 -0.79
C THR A 80 13.51 -2.78 -0.57
N MET A 81 13.63 -3.54 0.51
CA MET A 81 12.64 -4.52 0.95
C MET A 81 12.50 -4.50 2.47
N VAL A 82 11.35 -5.00 2.95
CA VAL A 82 11.07 -5.23 4.37
C VAL A 82 10.54 -6.65 4.54
N VAL A 83 10.91 -7.28 5.65
CA VAL A 83 10.32 -8.53 6.14
C VAL A 83 9.61 -8.21 7.45
N ALA A 84 8.36 -8.62 7.59
CA ALA A 84 7.55 -8.36 8.77
C ALA A 84 6.74 -9.61 9.14
N ASP A 85 6.67 -9.89 10.44
CA ASP A 85 5.76 -10.86 11.02
C ASP A 85 4.44 -10.16 11.36
N ILE A 86 3.32 -10.69 10.84
CA ILE A 86 1.98 -10.13 10.98
C ILE A 86 0.95 -11.16 11.43
#